data_AF-A0A929A6B3-F1
#
_entry.id   AF-A0A929A6B3-F1
#
_cell.length_a   1.000
_cell.length_b   1.000
_cell.length_c   1.000
_cell.angle_alpha   90.00
_cell.angle_beta   90.00
_cell.angle_gamma   90.00
#
_symmetry.space_group_name_H-M   'P 1'
#
loop_
_entity.id
_entity.type
_entity.pdbx_description
1 polymer ?
#
loop_
_entity_poly.entity_id
_entity_poly.type
_entity_poly.pdbx_seq_one_letter_code
_entity_poly.pdbx_strand_id
1 'polypeptide(L)'
;MLVERPNAKPLSLEEISQLETLRSVVEHALEDGQFSIYERERIQSLIWADGKVTYEELRTMNEAIYSVMGDIPPEFEWRRFD
;
A
#
# COMPACT_ATOMS: atom_id res chain seq x y z
N MET A 1 -13.14 -5.85 -9.13
CA MET A 1 -12.89 -6.74 -10.29
C MET A 1 -11.58 -7.48 -10.02
N LEU A 2 -11.63 -8.79 -9.79
CA LEU A 2 -10.43 -9.62 -9.60
C LEU A 2 -9.85 -9.92 -10.99
N VAL A 3 -8.65 -9.42 -11.29
CA VAL A 3 -7.95 -9.75 -12.52
C VAL A 3 -7.25 -11.09 -12.30
N GLU A 4 -7.76 -12.17 -12.89
CA GLU A 4 -7.10 -13.48 -12.83
C GLU A 4 -5.79 -13.45 -13.64
N ARG A 5 -4.70 -13.91 -13.02
CA ARG A 5 -3.36 -13.96 -13.62
C ARG A 5 -2.94 -15.42 -13.81
N PRO A 6 -3.25 -16.03 -14.97
CA PRO A 6 -2.96 -17.45 -15.22
C PRO A 6 -1.45 -17.80 -15.23
N ASN A 7 -0.57 -16.80 -15.24
CA ASN A 7 0.90 -16.96 -15.14
C ASN A 7 1.49 -16.36 -13.85
N ALA A 8 0.69 -16.15 -12.80
CA ALA A 8 1.22 -15.69 -11.52
C ALA A 8 2.21 -16.72 -10.96
N LYS A 9 3.47 -16.31 -10.80
CA LYS A 9 4.44 -17.12 -10.08
C LYS A 9 4.08 -17.10 -8.58
N PRO A 10 4.30 -18.20 -7.85
CA PRO A 10 4.20 -18.17 -6.40
C PRO A 10 5.20 -17.14 -5.85
N LEU A 11 4.74 -16.33 -4.90
CA LEU A 11 5.60 -15.38 -4.19
C LEU A 11 6.63 -16.13 -3.34
N SER A 12 7.84 -15.60 -3.31
CA SER A 12 8.87 -15.99 -2.37
C SER A 12 8.52 -15.57 -0.94
N LEU A 13 9.20 -16.15 0.05
CA LEU A 13 9.03 -15.78 1.45
C LEU A 13 9.40 -14.32 1.72
N GLU A 14 10.40 -13.79 1.02
CA GLU A 14 10.83 -12.40 1.12
C GLU A 14 9.76 -11.45 0.58
N GLU A 15 9.20 -11.74 -0.59
CA GLU A 15 8.09 -10.97 -1.17
C GLU A 15 6.86 -10.99 -0.25
N ILE A 16 6.53 -12.14 0.36
CA ILE A 16 5.42 -12.24 1.33
C ILE A 16 5.70 -11.32 2.53
N SER A 17 6.90 -11.37 3.10
CA SER A 17 7.26 -10.53 4.25
C SER A 17 7.24 -9.04 3.93
N GLN A 18 7.66 -8.65 2.72
CA GLN A 18 7.57 -7.27 2.25
C GLN A 18 6.11 -6.81 2.11
N LEU A 19 5.22 -7.66 1.57
CA LEU A 19 3.80 -7.35 1.46
C LEU A 19 3.11 -7.24 2.82
N GLU A 20 3.46 -8.10 3.78
CA GLU A 20 2.96 -7.99 5.17
C GLU A 20 3.41 -6.69 5.82
N THR A 21 4.67 -6.30 5.61
CA THR A 21 5.21 -5.02 6.10
C THR A 21 4.48 -3.83 5.47
N LEU A 22 4.28 -3.86 4.14
CA LEU A 22 3.53 -2.83 3.42
C LEU A 22 2.11 -2.71 3.96
N ARG A 23 1.41 -3.85 4.15
CA ARG A 23 0.06 -3.89 4.71
C ARG A 23 0.01 -3.22 6.07
N SER A 24 0.86 -3.63 7.01
CA SER A 24 0.89 -3.07 8.37
C SER A 24 1.15 -1.56 8.36
N VAL A 25 2.08 -1.09 7.52
CA VAL A 25 2.37 0.35 7.42
C VAL A 25 1.19 1.14 6.87
N VAL A 26 0.49 0.61 5.86
CA VAL A 26 -0.70 1.25 5.28
C VAL A 26 -1.85 1.26 6.28
N GLU A 27 -2.08 0.17 7.01
CA GLU A 27 -3.15 0.08 8.01
C GLU A 27 -2.92 1.07 9.15
N HIS A 28 -1.70 1.15 9.69
CA HIS A 28 -1.35 2.12 10.73
C HIS A 28 -1.44 3.57 10.26
N ALA A 29 -1.01 3.85 9.03
CA ALA A 29 -1.08 5.19 8.44
C ALA A 29 -2.51 5.68 8.14
N LEU A 30 -3.52 4.84 8.35
CA LEU A 30 -4.94 5.19 8.15
C LEU A 30 -5.77 5.07 9.42
N GLU A 31 -5.16 4.87 10.59
CA GLU A 31 -5.87 4.85 11.87
C GLU A 31 -6.62 6.17 12.15
N ASP A 32 -6.12 7.29 11.62
CA ASP A 32 -6.74 8.62 11.69
C ASP A 32 -7.57 8.96 10.44
N GLY A 33 -7.64 8.06 9.45
CA GLY A 33 -8.37 8.24 8.20
C GLY A 33 -7.68 9.13 7.15
N GLN A 34 -6.43 9.54 7.38
CA GLN A 34 -5.71 10.46 6.50
C GLN A 34 -4.26 10.03 6.29
N PHE A 35 -3.81 10.00 5.03
CA PHE A 35 -2.38 9.87 4.75
C PHE A 35 -1.66 11.22 4.87
N SER A 36 -0.72 11.31 5.82
CA SER A 36 0.24 12.41 5.89
C SER A 36 1.24 12.38 4.72
N ILE A 37 2.01 13.46 4.56
CA ILE A 37 3.14 13.50 3.61
C ILE A 37 4.18 12.43 3.97
N TYR A 38 4.55 12.30 5.24
CA TYR A 38 5.59 11.38 5.70
C TYR A 38 5.20 9.91 5.52
N GLU A 39 3.94 9.58 5.78
CA GLU A 39 3.44 8.20 5.59
C GLU A 39 3.45 7.81 4.12
N ARG A 40 3.05 8.73 3.23
CA ARG A 40 3.15 8.48 1.79
C ARG A 40 4.58 8.28 1.32
N GLU A 41 5.52 9.11 1.78
CA GLU A 41 6.93 8.95 1.44
C GLU A 41 7.48 7.61 1.94
N ARG A 42 7.07 7.18 3.14
CA ARG A 42 7.43 5.87 3.71
C ARG A 42 6.83 4.72 2.90
N ILE A 43 5.54 4.75 2.58
CA ILE A 43 4.84 3.74 1.77
C ILE A 43 5.46 3.66 0.39
N GLN A 44 5.72 4.81 -0.25
CA GLN A 44 6.37 4.88 -1.55
C GLN A 44 7.78 4.27 -1.51
N SER A 45 8.56 4.53 -0.46
CA SER A 45 9.89 3.95 -0.29
C SER A 45 9.85 2.42 -0.15
N LEU A 46 8.83 1.88 0.52
CA LEU A 46 8.64 0.43 0.66
C LEU A 46 8.27 -0.24 -0.67
N ILE A 47 7.37 0.38 -1.44
CA ILE A 47 6.94 -0.11 -2.76
C ILE A 47 8.08 -0.01 -3.78
N TRP A 48 8.99 0.95 -3.64
CA TRP A 48 10.14 1.14 -4.54
C TRP A 48 11.44 0.50 -4.05
N ALA A 49 11.42 -0.22 -2.93
CA ALA A 49 12.63 -0.72 -2.27
C ALA A 49 13.49 -1.64 -3.17
N ASP A 50 12.84 -2.43 -4.03
CA ASP A 50 13.47 -3.33 -4.99
C ASP A 50 13.60 -2.72 -6.40
N GLY A 51 13.29 -1.43 -6.54
CA GLY A 51 13.39 -0.66 -7.78
C GLY A 51 12.24 -0.90 -8.78
N LYS A 52 11.18 -1.62 -8.42
CA LYS A 52 10.01 -1.86 -9.27
C LYS A 52 8.73 -1.83 -8.45
N VAL A 53 7.62 -1.45 -9.10
CA VAL A 53 6.29 -1.56 -8.49
C VAL A 53 5.60 -2.79 -9.06
N THR A 54 5.24 -3.72 -8.19
CA THR A 54 4.53 -4.94 -8.54
C THR A 54 3.01 -4.76 -8.39
N TYR A 55 2.26 -5.66 -9.01
CA TYR A 55 0.80 -5.64 -8.86
C TYR A 55 0.38 -6.05 -7.46
N GLU A 56 1.13 -6.97 -6.87
CA GLU A 56 0.88 -7.54 -5.55
C GLU A 56 1.01 -6.46 -4.46
N GLU A 57 1.94 -5.51 -4.62
CA GLU A 57 2.07 -4.33 -3.76
C GLU A 57 0.88 -3.38 -3.92
N LEU A 58 0.51 -3.04 -5.16
CA LEU A 58 -0.66 -2.19 -5.43
C LEU A 58 -1.96 -2.80 -4.92
N ARG A 59 -2.11 -4.12 -5.08
CA ARG A 59 -3.27 -4.86 -4.58
C ARG A 59 -3.26 -4.87 -3.06
N THR A 60 -2.13 -5.16 -2.42
CA THR A 60 -1.98 -5.15 -0.96
C THR A 60 -2.31 -3.78 -0.38
N MET A 61 -1.83 -2.71 -0.99
CA MET A 61 -2.16 -1.34 -0.58
C MET A 61 -3.66 -1.06 -0.68
N ASN A 62 -4.32 -1.40 -1.80
CA ASN A 62 -5.76 -1.21 -1.96
C ASN A 62 -6.59 -2.06 -0.97
N GLU A 63 -6.20 -3.31 -0.75
CA GLU A 63 -6.85 -4.19 0.22
C GLU A 63 -6.70 -3.68 1.65
N ALA A 64 -5.52 -3.16 2.01
CA ALA A 64 -5.27 -2.56 3.32
C ALA A 64 -6.12 -1.30 3.53
N ILE A 65 -6.17 -0.40 2.54
CA ILE A 65 -7.03 0.79 2.58
C ILE A 65 -8.50 0.38 2.76
N TYR A 66 -8.98 -0.56 1.94
CA TYR A 66 -10.36 -1.05 2.03
C TYR A 66 -10.66 -1.74 3.37
N SER A 67 -9.69 -2.47 3.94
CA SER A 67 -9.84 -3.14 5.23
C SER A 67 -10.03 -2.14 6.38
N VAL A 68 -9.37 -0.98 6.32
CA VAL A 68 -9.47 0.05 7.36
C VAL A 68 -10.66 0.98 7.12
N MET A 69 -10.87 1.41 5.87
CA MET A 69 -11.80 2.49 5.54
C MET A 69 -13.09 2.04 4.83
N GLY A 70 -13.17 0.78 4.39
CA GLY A 70 -14.26 0.31 3.55
C GLY A 70 -14.31 1.05 2.21
N ASP A 71 -15.49 1.54 1.84
CA ASP A 71 -15.71 2.31 0.60
C ASP A 71 -15.33 3.80 0.74
N ILE A 72 -14.87 4.23 1.92
CA ILE A 72 -14.47 5.62 2.14
C ILE A 72 -13.07 5.83 1.56
N PRO A 73 -12.87 6.78 0.64
CA PRO A 73 -11.54 7.09 0.13
C PRO A 73 -10.70 7.79 1.21
N PRO A 74 -9.39 7.48 1.33
CA PRO A 74 -8.51 8.17 2.28
C PRO A 74 -8.36 9.64 1.92
N GLU A 75 -8.31 10.49 2.94
CA GLU A 75 -7.88 11.87 2.76
C GLU A 75 -6.36 11.94 2.63
N PHE A 76 -5.87 12.98 1.95
CA PHE A 76 -4.45 13.19 1.74
C PHE A 76 -4.06 14.56 2.26
N GLU A 77 -3.01 14.61 3.08
CA GLU A 77 -2.40 15.88 3.44
C GLU A 77 -1.83 16.55 2.18
N TRP A 78 -2.30 17.75 1.90
CA TRP A 78 -1.81 18.57 0.80
C TRP A 78 -0.73 19.52 1.32
N ARG A 79 0.45 19.53 0.67
CA ARG A 79 1.48 20.54 0.95
C ARG A 79 0.89 21.90 0.55
N ARG A 80 0.61 22.75 1.53
CA ARG A 80 0.29 24.15 1.26
C ARG A 80 1.59 24.84 0.83
N PHE A 81 1.58 25.41 -0.36
CA PHE A 81 2.64 26.30 -0.81
C PHE A 81 2.28 27.70 -0.28
N ASP A 82 3.02 28.18 0.70
CA ASP A 82 3.01 29.57 1.18
C ASP A 82 4.00 30.45 0.41
#